data_AF-A0A517NLF6-F1
#
_entry.id   AF-A0A517NLF6-F1
#
_cell.length_a   1.000
_cell.length_b   1.000
_cell.length_c   1.000
_cell.angle_alpha   90.00
_cell.angle_beta   90.00
_cell.angle_gamma   90.00
#
_symmetry.space_group_name_H-M   'P 1'
#
loop_
_entity.id
_entity.type
_entity.pdbx_description
1 polymer ?
#
loop_
_entity_poly.entity_id
_entity_poly.type
_entity_poly.pdbx_seq_one_letter_code
_entity_poly.pdbx_strand_id
1 'polypeptide(L)'
;MIYAKRIYMRTVQVKRTRQKEIEAAIAASICIVPGCDSPMHGRGCCKKHLNQFNSGIRRRKSDDEKADFEQQMIREGMVLDSYEQRTLRTSNPFEDLAKKAAS
;
A
#
# COMPACT_ATOMS: atom_id res chain seq x y z
N MET A 1 -12.49 -6.86 18.65
CA MET A 1 -11.65 -5.69 19.00
C MET A 1 -11.59 -4.79 17.77
N ILE A 2 -12.25 -3.64 17.83
CA ILE A 2 -12.26 -2.64 16.76
C ILE A 2 -10.90 -1.97 16.79
N TYR A 3 -10.00 -2.31 15.85
CA TYR A 3 -8.71 -1.63 15.74
C TYR A 3 -8.92 -0.22 15.18
N ALA A 4 -9.28 0.70 16.07
CA ALA A 4 -9.15 2.13 15.83
C ALA A 4 -7.65 2.50 15.80
N LYS A 5 -6.98 2.28 14.66
CA LYS A 5 -5.63 2.79 14.41
C LYS A 5 -5.66 3.86 13.31
N ARG A 6 -6.05 5.04 13.77
CA ARG A 6 -5.90 6.35 13.12
C ARG A 6 -4.43 6.80 13.16
N ILE A 7 -3.53 5.97 12.62
CA ILE A 7 -2.08 6.16 12.54
C ILE A 7 -1.73 5.37 11.26
N TYR A 8 -1.33 5.91 10.10
CA TYR A 8 -0.13 6.69 9.80
C TYR A 8 -0.33 7.47 8.48
N MET A 9 -0.68 8.75 8.55
CA MET A 9 -0.61 9.69 7.41
C MET A 9 0.27 10.87 7.82
N ARG A 10 1.55 10.85 7.44
CA ARG A 10 2.49 11.97 7.62
C ARG A 10 3.47 11.89 6.44
N THR A 11 3.07 12.18 5.20
CA THR A 11 2.80 13.55 4.75
C THR A 11 1.87 13.64 3.53
N VAL A 12 1.20 12.56 3.12
CA VAL A 12 0.39 12.57 1.89
C VAL A 12 -1.05 12.12 2.17
N GLN A 13 -1.96 13.08 2.26
CA GLN A 13 -3.39 12.80 2.38
C GLN A 13 -3.95 12.36 1.03
N VAL A 14 -4.35 11.10 0.92
CA VAL A 14 -5.18 10.61 -0.19
C VAL A 14 -6.54 11.31 -0.13
N LYS A 15 -7.15 11.61 -1.28
CA LYS A 15 -8.51 12.17 -1.33
C LYS A 15 -9.49 11.24 -0.59
N ARG A 16 -10.34 11.80 0.28
CA ARG A 16 -11.28 11.06 1.15
C ARG A 16 -12.18 10.06 0.40
N THR A 17 -12.64 10.41 -0.79
CA THR A 17 -13.48 9.51 -1.62
C THR A 17 -12.72 8.24 -2.00
N ARG A 18 -11.46 8.40 -2.36
CA ARG A 18 -10.59 7.32 -2.83
C ARG A 18 -10.05 6.44 -1.71
N GLN A 19 -9.92 6.99 -0.50
CA GLN A 19 -9.50 6.19 0.66
C GLN A 19 -10.42 4.98 0.89
N LYS A 20 -11.75 5.15 0.79
CA LYS A 20 -12.71 4.05 0.96
C LYS A 20 -12.56 2.97 -0.11
N GLU A 21 -12.31 3.38 -1.36
CA GLU A 21 -12.10 2.45 -2.48
C GLU A 21 -10.83 1.63 -2.28
N ILE A 22 -9.75 2.27 -1.81
CA ILE A 22 -8.47 1.62 -1.50
C ILE A 22 -8.66 0.62 -0.35
N GLU A 23 -9.34 1.01 0.74
CA GLU A 23 -9.62 0.12 1.87
C GLU A 23 -10.45 -1.10 1.44
N ALA A 24 -11.46 -0.92 0.58
CA ALA A 24 -12.25 -2.00 0.03
C ALA A 24 -11.42 -2.93 -0.88
N ALA A 25 -10.57 -2.38 -1.74
CA ALA A 25 -9.68 -3.14 -2.61
C ALA A 25 -8.66 -3.97 -1.80
N ILE A 26 -8.10 -3.37 -0.74
CA ILE A 26 -7.20 -4.06 0.20
C ILE A 26 -7.94 -5.21 0.90
N ALA A 27 -9.15 -4.96 1.42
CA ALA A 27 -9.95 -5.98 2.08
C ALA A 27 -10.28 -7.15 1.13
N ALA A 28 -10.53 -6.86 -0.14
CA ALA A 28 -10.74 -7.85 -1.19
C ALA A 28 -9.43 -8.44 -1.78
N SER A 29 -8.25 -8.00 -1.32
CA SER A 29 -6.94 -8.40 -1.85
C SER A 29 -6.76 -8.20 -3.37
N ILE A 30 -7.40 -7.17 -3.91
CA ILE A 30 -7.29 -6.76 -5.31
C ILE A 30 -6.47 -5.47 -5.44
N CYS A 31 -6.11 -5.13 -6.67
CA CYS A 31 -5.34 -3.93 -6.97
C CYS A 31 -6.10 -2.66 -6.54
N ILE A 32 -5.41 -1.73 -5.87
CA ILE A 32 -5.98 -0.44 -5.46
C ILE A 32 -6.16 0.55 -6.62
N VAL A 33 -5.73 0.17 -7.83
CA VAL A 33 -5.82 1.03 -9.01
C VAL A 33 -7.27 0.97 -9.51
N PRO A 34 -7.96 2.11 -9.68
CA PRO A 34 -9.36 2.14 -10.11
C PRO A 34 -9.60 1.33 -11.39
N GLY A 35 -10.62 0.48 -11.37
CA GLY A 35 -10.98 -0.37 -12.51
C GLY A 35 -10.04 -1.57 -12.73
N CYS A 36 -9.23 -1.95 -11.74
CA CYS A 36 -8.36 -3.12 -11.83
C CYS A 36 -8.73 -4.17 -10.78
N ASP A 37 -9.29 -5.29 -11.23
CA ASP A 37 -9.68 -6.41 -10.36
C ASP A 37 -8.59 -7.49 -10.25
N SER A 38 -7.37 -7.18 -10.71
CA SER A 38 -6.25 -8.12 -10.64
C SER A 38 -5.77 -8.33 -9.20
N PRO A 39 -5.26 -9.53 -8.86
CA PRO A 39 -4.81 -9.82 -7.51
C PRO A 39 -3.67 -8.90 -7.07
N MET A 40 -3.75 -8.45 -5.82
CA MET A 40 -2.73 -7.62 -5.18
C MET A 40 -1.43 -8.41 -5.00
N HIS A 41 -0.29 -7.78 -5.27
CA HIS A 41 1.03 -8.38 -5.13
C HIS A 41 1.91 -7.60 -4.14
N GLY A 42 2.16 -6.32 -4.42
CA GLY A 42 3.03 -5.47 -3.62
C GLY A 42 2.64 -4.01 -3.73
N ARG A 43 2.86 -3.25 -2.65
CA ARG A 43 2.46 -1.84 -2.54
C ARG A 43 0.97 -1.59 -2.85
N GLY A 44 0.08 -2.54 -2.55
CA GLY A 44 -1.34 -2.43 -2.91
C GLY A 44 -1.68 -2.75 -4.37
N CYS A 45 -0.67 -2.97 -5.21
CA CYS A 45 -0.84 -3.08 -6.66
C CYS A 45 -0.69 -4.52 -7.16
N CYS A 46 -1.34 -4.81 -8.28
CA CYS A 46 -1.04 -6.00 -9.07
C CYS A 46 0.35 -5.91 -9.70
N LYS A 47 0.88 -7.05 -10.19
CA LYS A 47 2.23 -7.13 -10.77
C LYS A 47 2.44 -6.14 -11.93
N LYS A 48 1.42 -5.91 -12.76
CA LYS A 48 1.48 -4.98 -13.90
C LYS A 48 1.66 -3.53 -13.43
N HIS A 49 0.79 -3.06 -12.54
CA HIS A 49 0.86 -1.69 -12.03
C HIS A 49 2.10 -1.45 -11.16
N LEU A 50 2.52 -2.47 -10.39
CA LEU A 50 3.78 -2.41 -9.65
C LEU A 50 4.99 -2.26 -10.58
N ASN A 51 5.02 -3.00 -11.69
CA ASN A 51 6.08 -2.86 -12.69
C ASN A 51 6.08 -1.48 -13.34
N GLN A 52 4.91 -0.95 -13.69
CA GLN A 52 4.78 0.40 -14.25
C GLN A 52 5.29 1.47 -13.28
N PHE A 53 4.93 1.37 -11.99
CA PHE A 53 5.45 2.26 -10.94
C PHE A 53 6.97 2.17 -10.84
N ASN A 54 7.53 0.96 -10.76
CA ASN A 54 8.98 0.75 -10.68
C ASN A 54 9.72 1.27 -11.92
N SER A 55 9.15 1.08 -13.12
CA SER A 55 9.69 1.68 -14.35
C SER A 55 9.64 3.20 -14.31
N GLY A 56 8.58 3.79 -13.74
CA GLY A 56 8.49 5.23 -13.50
C GLY A 56 9.60 5.73 -12.58
N ILE A 57 9.82 5.08 -11.44
CA ILE A 57 10.91 5.42 -10.51
C ILE A 57 12.28 5.30 -11.21
N ARG A 58 12.53 4.19 -11.92
CA ARG A 58 13.82 3.91 -12.58
C ARG A 58 14.19 4.90 -13.68
N ARG A 59 13.22 5.56 -14.31
CA ARG A 59 13.46 6.56 -15.37
C ARG A 59 13.93 7.91 -14.82
N ARG A 60 13.75 8.16 -13.53
CA ARG A 60 14.10 9.43 -12.89
C ARG A 60 15.54 9.43 -12.43
N LYS A 61 16.21 10.56 -12.59
CA LYS A 61 17.66 10.66 -12.44
C LYS A 61 18.04 11.03 -11.03
N SER A 62 17.36 12.02 -10.44
CA SER A 62 17.62 12.44 -9.07
C SER A 62 16.77 11.69 -8.06
N ASP A 63 17.24 11.65 -6.82
CA ASP A 63 16.49 11.05 -5.73
C ASP A 63 15.30 11.92 -5.32
N ASP A 64 15.40 13.24 -5.45
CA ASP A 64 14.29 14.18 -5.25
C ASP A 64 13.16 13.91 -6.26
N GLU A 65 13.47 13.74 -7.55
CA GLU A 65 12.47 13.42 -8.57
C GLU A 65 11.75 12.10 -8.26
N LYS A 66 12.50 11.08 -7.78
CA LYS A 66 11.93 9.78 -7.40
C LYS A 66 10.99 9.94 -6.20
N ALA A 67 11.40 10.71 -5.19
CA ALA A 67 10.60 10.97 -4.00
C ALA A 67 9.31 11.73 -4.35
N ASP A 68 9.40 12.77 -5.18
CA ASP A 68 8.23 13.55 -5.62
C ASP A 68 7.22 12.70 -6.37
N PHE A 69 7.70 11.82 -7.25
CA PHE A 69 6.83 10.89 -7.95
C PHE A 69 6.18 9.87 -7.04
N GLU A 70 6.94 9.28 -6.12
CA GLU A 70 6.38 8.36 -5.15
C GLU A 70 5.27 9.05 -4.34
N GLN A 71 5.53 10.26 -3.84
CA GLN A 71 4.53 11.04 -3.13
C GLN A 71 3.31 11.37 -3.99
N GLN A 72 3.50 11.70 -5.27
CA GLN A 72 2.39 11.94 -6.20
C GLN A 72 1.54 10.68 -6.37
N MET A 73 2.17 9.53 -6.60
CA MET A 73 1.45 8.26 -6.79
C MET A 73 0.70 7.81 -5.54
N ILE A 74 1.30 8.02 -4.36
CA ILE A 74 0.64 7.80 -3.07
C ILE A 74 -0.54 8.76 -2.90
N ARG A 75 -0.36 10.05 -3.20
CA ARG A 75 -1.41 11.08 -3.10
C ARG A 75 -2.61 10.76 -3.97
N GLU A 76 -2.31 10.33 -5.18
CA GLU A 76 -3.32 9.91 -6.12
C GLU A 76 -3.97 8.60 -5.68
N GLY A 77 -3.40 7.82 -4.75
CA GLY A 77 -3.96 6.55 -4.34
C GLY A 77 -3.77 5.48 -5.41
N MET A 78 -2.64 5.54 -6.11
CA MET A 78 -2.24 4.57 -7.13
C MET A 78 -1.28 3.52 -6.58
N VAL A 79 -0.60 3.82 -5.47
CA VAL A 79 0.39 2.96 -4.81
C VAL A 79 0.30 3.21 -3.31
N LEU A 80 0.43 2.17 -2.49
CA LEU A 80 0.53 2.31 -1.03
C LEU A 80 1.93 2.73 -0.60
N ASP A 81 2.01 3.41 0.53
CA ASP A 81 3.31 3.68 1.13
C ASP A 81 4.02 2.37 1.56
N SER A 82 5.35 2.41 1.62
CA SER A 82 6.19 1.28 2.02
C SER A 82 5.84 0.79 3.43
N TYR A 83 5.47 1.69 4.32
CA TYR A 83 5.05 1.35 5.68
C TYR A 83 3.70 0.66 5.69
N GLU A 84 2.73 1.19 4.94
CA GLU A 84 1.37 0.61 4.83
C GLU A 84 1.43 -0.83 4.30
N GLN A 85 2.26 -1.09 3.29
CA GLN A 85 2.47 -2.45 2.80
C GLN A 85 2.91 -3.43 3.90
N ARG A 86 3.79 -3.00 4.83
CA ARG A 86 4.24 -3.87 5.94
C ARG A 86 3.10 -4.19 6.89
N THR A 87 2.21 -3.23 7.15
CA THR A 87 1.03 -3.42 8.01
C THR A 87 -0.04 -4.31 7.39
N LEU A 88 -0.12 -4.38 6.05
CA LEU A 88 -1.02 -5.33 5.38
C LEU A 88 -0.47 -6.76 5.39
N ARG A 89 0.85 -6.92 5.49
CA ARG A 89 1.52 -8.23 5.48
C ARG A 89 1.58 -8.91 6.85
N THR A 90 1.06 -8.30 7.91
CA THR A 90 1.09 -8.88 9.26
C THR A 90 0.03 -9.98 9.46
N SER A 91 0.26 -11.13 8.84
CA SER A 91 0.38 -12.37 9.63
C SER A 91 1.88 -12.58 9.85
N ASN A 92 2.41 -12.06 10.95
CA ASN A 92 3.81 -12.32 11.30
C ASN A 92 3.89 -13.77 11.80
N PRO A 93 4.51 -14.71 11.07
CA PRO A 93 4.53 -16.12 11.46
C PRO A 93 5.20 -16.34 12.84
N PHE A 94 6.03 -15.40 13.30
CA PHE A 94 6.65 -15.45 14.62
C PHE A 94 5.74 -14.93 15.74
N GLU A 95 4.75 -14.07 15.46
CA GLU A 95 3.73 -13.71 16.45
C GLU A 95 2.78 -14.88 16.73
N ASP A 96 2.42 -15.65 15.69
CA ASP A 96 1.53 -16.79 15.85
C ASP A 96 2.19 -17.93 16.65
N LEU A 97 3.50 -18.09 16.54
CA LEU A 97 4.29 -19.00 17.38
C LEU A 97 4.36 -18.54 18.83
N ALA A 98 4.56 -17.23 19.08
CA ALA A 98 4.57 -16.68 20.43
C ALA A 98 3.19 -16.80 21.12
N LYS A 99 2.09 -16.63 20.36
CA LYS A 99 0.73 -16.84 20.87
C LYS A 99 0.44 -18.32 21.15
N LYS A 100 0.92 -19.24 20.30
CA LYS A 100 0.81 -20.69 20.53
C LYS A 100 1.64 -21.20 21.71
N ALA A 101 2.76 -20.55 22.04
CA ALA A 101 3.58 -20.92 23.19
C ALA A 101 3.05 -20.39 24.53
N ALA A 102 2.14 -19.41 24.49
CA ALA A 102 1.49 -18.81 25.66
C ALA A 102 0.09 -19.37 25.95
N SER A 103 -0.37 -20.34 25.15
CA SER A 103 -1.64 -21.08 25.30
C SER A 103 -1.36 -22.50 25.74
#